data_AF-A0A1Q7T1B1-F1
#
_entry.id   AF-A0A1Q7T1B1-F1
#
_cell.length_a   1.000
_cell.length_b   1.000
_cell.length_c   1.000
_cell.angle_alpha   90.00
_cell.angle_beta   90.00
_cell.angle_gamma   90.00
#
_symmetry.space_group_name_H-M   'P 1'
#
loop_
_entity.id
_entity.type
_entity.pdbx_description
1 polymer ?
#
loop_
_entity_poly.entity_id
_entity_poly.type
_entity_poly.pdbx_seq_one_letter_code
_entity_poly.pdbx_strand_id
1 'polypeptide(L)'
;MLFATAADGLLFKPIARVDRRFQTPGVAIWLSATLGVIFVLAGTFEQLADTFVTAIVPFYALAVASVFILRRRPDYHPPFRVPGYPVIPTIFIVATLLLLGNAIIDPGSRVTTLAVLAVILLGIPIFYLTKTSRAARGT
;
A
#
# COMPACT_ATOMS: atom_id res chain seq x y z
N MET A 1 8.51 -8.02 1.96
CA MET A 1 7.07 -7.75 2.17
C MET A 1 6.17 -8.81 1.57
N LEU A 2 6.29 -9.16 0.28
CA LEU A 2 5.45 -10.19 -0.39
C LEU A 2 5.29 -11.50 0.40
N PHE A 3 6.36 -12.00 1.02
CA PHE A 3 6.32 -13.20 1.87
C PHE A 3 5.52 -12.99 3.16
N ALA A 4 5.71 -11.87 3.86
CA ALA A 4 4.98 -11.57 5.10
C ALA A 4 3.48 -11.38 4.83
N THR A 5 3.12 -10.64 3.77
CA THR A 5 1.72 -10.47 3.35
C THR A 5 1.07 -11.76 2.83
N ALA A 6 1.86 -12.68 2.28
CA ALA A 6 1.39 -14.01 1.87
C ALA A 6 1.31 -14.99 3.06
N ALA A 7 2.20 -14.88 4.04
CA ALA A 7 2.18 -15.63 5.29
C ALA A 7 1.02 -15.19 6.20
N ASP A 8 0.65 -13.91 6.16
CA ASP A 8 -0.54 -13.35 6.81
C ASP A 8 -1.86 -13.74 6.11
N GLY A 9 -1.78 -14.48 4.99
CA GLY A 9 -2.93 -15.01 4.24
C GLY A 9 -3.69 -13.97 3.43
N LEU A 10 -3.15 -12.76 3.24
CA LEU A 10 -3.76 -11.65 2.50
C LEU A 10 -3.53 -11.73 0.97
N LEU A 11 -2.61 -12.58 0.51
CA LEU A 11 -2.37 -12.84 -0.92
C LEU A 11 -2.57 -14.33 -1.23
N PHE A 12 -3.08 -14.62 -2.44
CA PHE A 12 -3.43 -15.96 -2.92
C PHE A 12 -2.35 -17.02 -2.57
N LYS A 13 -2.80 -18.17 -2.06
CA LYS A 13 -1.99 -19.31 -1.60
C LYS A 13 -0.85 -19.81 -2.53
N PRO A 14 -0.88 -19.65 -3.88
CA PRO A 14 0.24 -20.07 -4.73
C PRO A 14 1.51 -19.22 -4.56
N ILE A 15 1.39 -17.95 -4.17
CA ILE A 15 2.54 -17.04 -3.95
C ILE A 15 3.23 -17.35 -2.61
N ALA A 16 2.51 -18.01 -1.70
CA ALA A 16 3.01 -18.48 -0.40
C ALA A 16 3.71 -19.84 -0.47
N ARG A 17 3.88 -20.46 -1.66
CA ARG A 17 4.67 -21.70 -1.78
C ARG A 17 6.14 -21.41 -1.53
N VAL A 18 6.53 -21.58 -0.28
CA VAL A 18 7.92 -21.62 0.17
C VAL A 18 8.50 -22.96 -0.28
N ASP A 19 9.66 -22.91 -0.94
CA ASP A 19 10.36 -24.13 -1.34
C ASP A 19 10.84 -24.88 -0.08
N ARG A 20 10.53 -26.17 0.00
CA ARG A 20 10.66 -27.01 1.22
C ARG A 20 12.13 -27.26 1.60
N ARG A 21 13.09 -26.93 0.74
CA ARG A 21 14.52 -27.20 0.93
C ARG A 21 15.39 -25.98 1.24
N PHE A 22 15.01 -24.79 0.77
CA PHE A 22 15.82 -23.56 0.92
C PHE A 22 15.18 -22.46 1.78
N GLN A 23 13.94 -22.65 2.24
CA GLN A 23 13.18 -21.68 3.06
C GLN A 23 13.15 -20.23 2.50
N THR A 24 13.46 -20.06 1.21
CA THR A 24 13.46 -18.79 0.51
C THR A 24 12.31 -18.78 -0.50
N PRO A 25 11.50 -17.70 -0.55
CA PRO A 25 10.38 -17.60 -1.47
C PRO A 25 10.88 -17.25 -2.88
N GLY A 26 11.43 -18.24 -3.58
CA GLY A 26 12.01 -18.06 -4.93
C GLY A 26 11.03 -17.43 -5.93
N VAL A 27 9.74 -17.81 -5.85
CA VAL A 27 8.68 -17.24 -6.70
C VAL A 27 8.47 -15.75 -6.45
N ALA A 28 8.55 -15.30 -5.19
CA ALA A 28 8.38 -13.88 -4.87
C ALA A 28 9.55 -13.04 -5.38
N ILE A 29 10.77 -13.57 -5.33
CA ILE A 29 11.98 -12.90 -5.84
C ILE A 29 11.89 -12.74 -7.36
N TRP A 30 11.58 -13.81 -8.09
CA TRP A 30 11.43 -13.76 -9.54
C TRP A 30 10.28 -12.85 -9.97
N LEU A 31 9.14 -12.89 -9.29
CA LEU A 31 8.01 -11.99 -9.59
C LEU A 31 8.40 -10.51 -9.41
N SER A 32 9.08 -10.19 -8.31
CA SER A 32 9.54 -8.82 -8.03
C SER A 32 10.57 -8.35 -9.07
N ALA A 33 11.51 -9.24 -9.42
CA ALA A 33 12.55 -8.94 -10.39
C ALA A 33 11.97 -8.73 -11.80
N THR A 34 11.10 -9.62 -12.26
CA THR A 34 10.45 -9.51 -13.58
C THR A 34 9.58 -8.27 -13.67
N LEU A 35 8.77 -7.97 -12.65
CA LEU A 35 7.99 -6.74 -12.61
C LEU A 35 8.91 -5.51 -12.65
N GLY A 36 9.99 -5.50 -11.85
CA GLY A 36 10.96 -4.40 -11.85
C GLY A 36 11.57 -4.15 -13.24
N VAL A 37 11.99 -5.22 -13.94
CA VAL A 37 12.54 -5.12 -15.30
C VAL A 37 11.48 -4.58 -16.27
N ILE A 38 10.24 -5.05 -16.21
CA ILE A 38 9.16 -4.57 -17.06
C ILE A 38 8.90 -3.08 -16.80
N PHE A 39 8.84 -2.64 -15.54
CA PHE A 39 8.62 -1.25 -15.20
C PHE A 39 9.73 -0.34 -15.72
N VAL A 40 10.99 -0.74 -15.56
CA VAL A 40 12.15 0.04 -16.05
C VAL A 40 12.15 0.15 -17.58
N LEU A 41 11.69 -0.88 -18.29
CA LEU A 41 11.58 -0.87 -19.75
C LEU A 41 10.34 -0.11 -20.26
N ALA A 42 9.32 0.06 -19.42
CA ALA A 42 8.02 0.62 -19.83
C ALA A 42 7.94 2.15 -19.83
N GLY A 43 8.85 2.86 -19.16
CA GLY A 43 8.74 4.31 -19.03
C GLY A 43 10.03 5.03 -18.66
N THR A 44 9.98 6.36 -18.69
CA THR A 44 11.10 7.20 -18.24
C THR A 44 11.18 7.18 -16.72
N PHE A 45 12.38 7.43 -16.16
CA PHE A 45 12.58 7.51 -14.72
C PHE A 45 11.60 8.48 -14.03
N GLU A 46 11.32 9.62 -14.68
CA GLU A 46 10.39 10.62 -14.18
C GLU A 46 8.96 10.08 -14.04
N GLN A 47 8.46 9.37 -15.05
CA GLN A 47 7.14 8.74 -15.01
C GLN A 47 7.06 7.63 -13.95
N LEU A 48 8.12 6.84 -13.80
CA LEU A 48 8.19 5.80 -12.77
C LEU A 48 8.18 6.40 -11.36
N ALA A 49 8.96 7.46 -11.15
CA ALA A 49 9.02 8.16 -9.87
C ALA A 49 7.66 8.79 -9.53
N ASP A 50 7.02 9.46 -10.49
CA ASP A 50 5.69 10.06 -10.31
C ASP A 50 4.63 9.00 -9.96
N THR A 51 4.62 7.89 -10.70
CA THR A 51 3.73 6.74 -10.44
C THR A 51 3.95 6.20 -9.03
N PHE A 52 5.20 6.03 -8.61
CA PHE A 52 5.56 5.49 -7.30
C PHE A 52 5.13 6.41 -6.16
N VAL A 53 5.42 7.71 -6.27
CA VAL A 53 5.05 8.72 -5.26
C VAL A 53 3.53 8.78 -5.12
N THR A 54 2.81 8.85 -6.25
CA THR A 54 1.36 8.88 -6.25
C THR A 54 0.73 7.60 -5.68
N ALA A 55 1.41 6.45 -5.80
CA ALA A 55 0.97 5.19 -5.21
C ALA A 55 1.21 5.10 -3.70
N ILE A 56 2.35 5.58 -3.18
CA ILE A 56 2.73 5.38 -1.78
C ILE A 56 2.16 6.45 -0.84
N VAL A 57 2.06 7.69 -1.32
CA VAL A 57 1.65 8.86 -0.52
C VAL A 57 0.24 8.72 0.10
N PRO A 58 -0.78 8.17 -0.59
CA PRO A 58 -2.08 7.88 0.03
C PRO A 58 -1.98 6.96 1.26
N PHE A 59 -1.13 5.94 1.21
CA PHE A 59 -0.92 5.02 2.34
C PHE A 59 -0.24 5.71 3.52
N TYR A 60 0.70 6.62 3.26
CA TYR A 60 1.29 7.44 4.31
C TYR A 60 0.27 8.37 4.95
N ALA A 61 -0.61 9.01 4.16
CA ALA A 61 -1.70 9.81 4.72
C ALA A 61 -2.65 8.97 5.58
N LEU A 62 -3.01 7.76 5.16
CA LEU A 62 -3.82 6.84 5.96
C LEU A 62 -3.11 6.40 7.25
N ALA A 63 -1.81 6.13 7.20
CA ALA A 63 -1.02 5.80 8.38
C ALA A 63 -1.00 6.96 9.39
N VAL A 64 -0.81 8.19 8.90
CA VAL A 64 -0.87 9.41 9.73
C VAL A 64 -2.28 9.64 10.26
N ALA A 65 -3.32 9.46 9.44
CA ALA A 65 -4.72 9.55 9.86
C ALA A 65 -5.06 8.55 10.97
N SER A 66 -4.49 7.35 10.90
CA SER A 66 -4.65 6.31 11.93
C SER A 66 -4.16 6.75 13.30
N VAL A 67 -3.17 7.66 13.39
CA VAL A 67 -2.70 8.23 14.67
C VAL A 67 -3.82 8.98 15.39
N PHE A 68 -4.69 9.69 14.67
CA PHE A 68 -5.83 10.39 15.27
C PHE A 68 -6.85 9.42 15.86
N ILE A 69 -7.08 8.28 15.19
CA ILE A 69 -7.99 7.24 15.68
C ILE A 69 -7.37 6.52 16.88
N LEU A 70 -6.08 6.17 16.80
CA LEU A 70 -5.38 5.42 17.83
C LEU A 70 -5.26 6.22 19.13
N ARG A 71 -5.06 7.54 19.02
CA ARG A 71 -5.04 8.46 20.18
C ARG A 71 -6.39 8.63 20.87
N ARG A 72 -7.50 8.26 20.23
CA ARG A 72 -8.82 8.24 20.88
C ARG A 72 -9.06 6.97 21.70
N ARG A 73 -8.16 5.96 21.63
CA ARG A 73 -8.30 4.74 22.42
C ARG A 73 -7.85 4.98 23.87
N PRO A 74 -8.64 4.56 24.87
CA PRO A 74 -8.34 4.78 26.29
C PRO A 74 -7.05 4.06 26.75
N ASP A 75 -6.69 2.94 26.12
CA ASP A 75 -5.50 2.15 26.51
C ASP A 75 -4.21 2.59 25.78
N TYR A 76 -4.27 3.64 24.95
CA TYR A 76 -3.13 4.03 24.13
C TYR A 76 -2.22 5.05 24.84
N HIS A 77 -1.11 4.53 25.39
CA HIS A 77 -0.04 5.32 25.99
C HIS A 77 1.20 5.34 25.08
N PRO A 78 1.29 6.27 24.12
CA PRO A 78 2.44 6.31 23.21
C PRO A 78 3.71 6.74 23.95
N PRO A 79 4.83 6.01 23.82
CA PRO A 79 6.12 6.39 24.40
C PRO A 79 6.73 7.63 23.72
N PHE A 80 6.33 7.92 22.48
CA PHE A 80 6.76 9.10 21.73
C PHE A 80 5.56 9.94 21.28
N ARG A 81 5.64 11.26 21.47
CA ARG A 81 4.62 12.20 21.01
C ARG A 81 5.20 13.04 19.89
N VAL A 82 4.48 13.12 18.78
CA VAL A 82 4.85 13.97 17.66
C VAL A 82 4.80 15.43 18.15
N PRO A 83 5.90 16.20 18.05
CA PRO A 83 5.88 17.61 18.41
C PRO A 83 4.86 18.34 17.51
N GLY A 84 4.10 19.29 18.07
CA GLY A 84 3.09 20.01 17.29
C GLY A 84 1.88 19.20 16.85
N TYR A 85 1.61 18.04 17.48
CA TYR A 85 0.32 17.35 17.34
C TYR A 85 -0.83 18.24 17.87
N PRO A 86 -1.97 18.40 17.17
CA PRO A 86 -2.37 17.74 15.92
C PRO A 86 -2.02 18.50 14.62
N VAL A 87 -1.41 19.68 14.70
CA VAL A 87 -1.20 20.58 13.55
C VAL A 87 -0.31 19.94 12.48
N ILE A 88 0.84 19.39 12.86
CA ILE A 88 1.79 18.80 11.90
C ILE A 88 1.16 17.63 11.11
N PRO A 89 0.53 16.63 11.75
CA PRO A 89 -0.17 15.57 11.03
C PRO A 89 -1.29 16.06 10.11
N THR A 90 -2.04 17.09 10.52
CA THR A 90 -3.12 17.64 9.69
C THR A 90 -2.55 18.31 8.45
N ILE A 91 -1.49 19.13 8.58
CA ILE A 91 -0.82 19.76 7.44
C ILE A 91 -0.31 18.71 6.47
N PHE A 92 0.28 17.62 6.96
CA PHE A 92 0.75 16.53 6.10
C PHE A 92 -0.40 15.91 5.29
N ILE A 93 -1.53 15.59 5.93
CA ILE A 93 -2.70 15.03 5.25
C ILE A 93 -3.23 16.01 4.19
N VAL A 94 -3.33 17.30 4.52
CA VAL A 94 -3.78 18.32 3.57
C VAL A 94 -2.82 18.44 2.39
N ALA A 95 -1.51 18.47 2.64
CA ALA A 95 -0.49 18.53 1.59
C ALA A 95 -0.55 17.30 0.67
N THR A 96 -0.75 16.11 1.23
CA THR A 96 -0.99 14.89 0.45
C THR A 96 -2.23 15.00 -0.42
N LEU A 97 -3.35 15.49 0.12
CA LEU A 97 -4.58 15.65 -0.66
C LEU A 97 -4.41 16.67 -1.79
N LEU A 98 -3.67 17.76 -1.56
CA LEU A 98 -3.34 18.74 -2.59
C LEU A 98 -2.44 18.14 -3.68
N LEU A 99 -1.43 17.36 -3.29
CA LEU A 99 -0.55 16.68 -4.24
C LEU A 99 -1.33 15.73 -5.15
N LEU A 100 -2.19 14.89 -4.55
CA LEU A 100 -3.03 13.96 -5.31
C LEU A 100 -4.05 14.70 -6.18
N GLY A 101 -4.64 15.79 -5.67
CA GLY A 101 -5.52 16.66 -6.44
C GLY A 101 -4.81 17.25 -7.65
N ASN A 102 -3.58 17.73 -7.47
CA ASN A 102 -2.77 18.26 -8.56
C ASN A 102 -2.43 17.18 -9.60
N ALA A 103 -2.05 15.98 -9.14
CA ALA A 103 -1.73 14.85 -10.01
C ALA A 103 -2.94 14.36 -10.84
N ILE A 104 -4.18 14.59 -10.36
CA ILE A 104 -5.42 14.32 -11.11
C ILE A 104 -5.74 15.44 -12.11
N ILE A 105 -5.36 16.68 -11.83
CA ILE A 105 -5.62 17.83 -12.72
C ILE A 105 -4.63 17.83 -13.88
N ASP A 106 -3.36 17.49 -13.61
CA ASP A 106 -2.32 17.44 -14.63
C ASP A 106 -2.61 16.34 -15.68
N PRO A 107 -2.78 16.70 -16.96
CA PRO A 107 -3.06 15.74 -18.03
C PRO A 107 -1.99 14.65 -18.18
N GLY A 108 -0.73 14.94 -17.83
CA GLY A 108 0.38 13.99 -17.94
C GLY A 108 0.32 12.85 -16.92
N SER A 109 -0.09 13.16 -15.69
CA SER A 109 -0.15 12.20 -14.56
C SER A 109 -1.56 11.71 -14.24
N ARG A 110 -2.61 12.33 -14.81
CA ARG A 110 -4.02 12.01 -14.51
C ARG A 110 -4.34 10.53 -14.70
N VAL A 111 -3.97 9.95 -15.84
CA VAL A 111 -4.32 8.56 -16.17
C VAL A 111 -3.62 7.61 -15.19
N THR A 112 -2.34 7.83 -14.94
CA THR A 112 -1.54 7.08 -13.98
C THR A 112 -2.11 7.16 -12.57
N THR A 113 -2.45 8.37 -12.12
CA THR A 113 -3.03 8.60 -10.80
C THR A 113 -4.37 7.89 -10.62
N LEU A 114 -5.26 7.99 -11.62
CA LEU A 114 -6.54 7.29 -11.60
C LEU A 114 -6.37 5.78 -11.63
N ALA A 115 -5.43 5.26 -12.44
CA ALA A 115 -5.13 3.83 -12.47
C ALA A 115 -4.60 3.33 -11.13
N VAL A 116 -3.68 4.07 -10.50
CA VAL A 116 -3.14 3.77 -9.17
C VAL A 116 -4.24 3.76 -8.12
N LEU A 117 -5.10 4.79 -8.09
CA LEU A 117 -6.23 4.85 -7.15
C LEU A 117 -7.22 3.70 -7.39
N ALA A 118 -7.49 3.36 -8.66
CA ALA A 118 -8.33 2.22 -9.00
C ALA A 118 -7.73 0.91 -8.50
N VAL A 119 -6.42 0.68 -8.67
CA VAL A 119 -5.71 -0.51 -8.15
C VAL A 119 -5.77 -0.57 -6.62
N ILE A 120 -5.57 0.55 -5.93
CA ILE A 120 -5.69 0.63 -4.46
C ILE A 120 -7.12 0.26 -4.03
N LEU A 121 -8.13 0.80 -4.69
CA LEU A 121 -9.54 0.49 -4.41
C LEU A 121 -9.88 -0.96 -4.74
N LEU A 122 -9.26 -1.56 -5.76
CA LEU A 122 -9.42 -2.97 -6.13
C LEU A 122 -8.86 -3.92 -5.05
N GLY A 123 -7.95 -3.44 -4.21
CA GLY A 123 -7.53 -4.14 -2.99
C GLY A 123 -8.68 -4.41 -2.01
N ILE A 124 -9.69 -3.54 -1.96
CA ILE A 124 -10.86 -3.67 -1.07
C ILE A 124 -11.73 -4.90 -1.44
N PRO A 125 -12.26 -5.04 -2.68
CA PRO A 125 -13.04 -6.21 -3.05
C PRO A 125 -12.21 -7.50 -2.98
N ILE A 126 -10.93 -7.48 -3.32
CA ILE A 126 -10.04 -8.65 -3.16
C ILE A 126 -9.96 -9.08 -1.68
N PHE A 127 -9.83 -8.12 -0.77
CA PHE A 127 -9.84 -8.39 0.67
C PHE A 127 -11.17 -9.00 1.14
N TYR A 128 -12.32 -8.51 0.66
CA TYR A 128 -13.62 -9.08 1.03
C TYR A 128 -13.85 -10.49 0.46
N LEU A 129 -13.45 -10.74 -0.79
CA LEU A 129 -13.55 -12.06 -1.43
C LEU A 129 -12.67 -13.10 -0.72
N THR A 130 -11.47 -12.72 -0.30
CA THR A 130 -10.57 -13.60 0.46
C THR A 130 -11.03 -13.80 1.91
N LYS A 131 -11.62 -12.77 2.55
CA LYS A 131 -12.20 -12.86 3.90
C LYS A 131 -13.43 -13.76 3.97
N THR A 132 -14.26 -13.81 2.92
CA THR A 132 -15.47 -14.66 2.86
C THR A 132 -15.15 -16.16 2.90
N SER A 133 -14.02 -16.61 2.34
CA SER A 133 -13.59 -18.01 2.46
C SER A 133 -13.13 -18.42 3.88
N ARG A 134 -13.08 -17.47 4.82
CA ARG A 134 -12.72 -17.70 6.23
C ARG A 134 -13.93 -18.07 7.11
N ALA A 135 -15.15 -17.70 6.73
CA ALA A 135 -16.36 -17.98 7.53
C ALA A 135 -16.85 -19.43 7.44
N ALA A 136 -16.39 -20.21 6.45
CA ALA A 136 -16.84 -21.59 6.20
C ALA A 136 -15.85 -22.70 6.63
N ARG A 137 -14.72 -22.37 7.29
CA ARG A 137 -13.72 -23.36 7.74
C ARG A 137 -13.28 -23.17 9.20
N GLY A 138 -14.19 -22.65 10.03
CA GLY A 138 -14.02 -22.52 11.47
C GLY A 138 -15.12 -23.26 12.23
N THR A 139 -15.25 -24.57 11.98
CA THR A 139 -15.91 -25.56 12.86
C THR A 139 -15.09 -26.83 12.83
#